data_AF-V6S858-F1
#
_entry.id   AF-V6S858-F1
#
_cell.length_a   1.000
_cell.length_b   1.000
_cell.length_c   1.000
_cell.angle_alpha   90.00
_cell.angle_beta   90.00
_cell.angle_gamma   90.00
#
_symmetry.space_group_name_H-M   'P 1'
#
loop_
_entity.id
_entity.type
_entity.pdbx_description
1 polymer ?
#
loop_
_entity_poly.entity_id
_entity_poly.type
_entity_poly.pdbx_seq_one_letter_code
_entity_poly.pdbx_strand_id
1 'polypeptide(L)'
;MTQEEFYTDIIHFFENIEKYYGSKTEVTEGICSSAGDFNADTSTWNLFEFDLIRSAYRKNGDRFMMEGEGMYYEIDANSIVSFTQPGRNKFEFIEQLGDNVFRITKLRFHYKY
;
A
#
# COMPACT_ATOMS: atom_id res chain seq x y z
N MET A 1 19.14 3.46 -2.16
CA MET A 1 18.02 4.35 -2.48
C MET A 1 18.25 5.65 -1.74
N THR A 2 18.34 6.76 -2.45
CA THR A 2 18.30 8.10 -1.85
C THR A 2 16.87 8.43 -1.45
N GLN A 3 16.68 9.43 -0.60
CA GLN A 3 15.34 9.90 -0.23
C GLN A 3 14.54 10.41 -1.46
N GLU A 4 15.23 10.98 -2.43
CA GLU A 4 14.63 11.47 -3.68
C GLU A 4 14.16 10.31 -4.57
N GLU A 5 14.95 9.25 -4.70
CA GLU A 5 14.56 8.01 -5.39
C GLU A 5 13.33 7.37 -4.73
N PHE A 6 13.31 7.31 -3.39
CA PHE A 6 12.18 6.77 -2.62
C PHE A 6 10.86 7.49 -2.90
N TYR A 7 10.86 8.82 -2.84
CA TYR A 7 9.65 9.59 -3.14
C TYR A 7 9.26 9.49 -4.62
N THR A 8 10.23 9.45 -5.53
CA THR A 8 10.00 9.30 -6.95
C THR A 8 9.29 7.98 -7.27
N ASP A 9 9.73 6.87 -6.66
CA ASP A 9 9.11 5.55 -6.84
C ASP A 9 7.66 5.52 -6.34
N ILE A 10 7.39 6.15 -5.18
CA ILE A 10 6.05 6.29 -4.62
C ILE A 10 5.16 7.12 -5.56
N ILE A 11 5.65 8.28 -6.01
CA ILE A 11 4.91 9.15 -6.94
C ILE A 11 4.60 8.40 -8.23
N HIS A 12 5.57 7.71 -8.82
CA HIS A 12 5.37 6.92 -10.02
C HIS A 12 4.34 5.81 -9.84
N PHE A 13 4.30 5.15 -8.67
CA PHE A 13 3.23 4.20 -8.38
C PHE A 13 1.85 4.85 -8.48
N PHE A 14 1.66 6.02 -7.85
CA PHE A 14 0.37 6.71 -7.86
C PHE A 14 -0.01 7.30 -9.22
N GLU A 15 0.95 7.84 -9.96
CA GLU A 15 0.70 8.34 -11.32
C GLU A 15 0.27 7.22 -12.28
N ASN A 16 0.70 5.99 -12.03
CA ASN A 16 0.44 4.85 -12.91
C ASN A 16 -0.60 3.87 -12.37
N ILE A 17 -1.19 4.11 -11.20
CA ILE A 17 -2.17 3.19 -10.60
C ILE A 17 -3.46 3.11 -11.42
N GLU A 18 -3.78 4.14 -12.21
CA GLU A 18 -4.97 4.19 -13.06
C GLU A 18 -5.04 3.05 -14.08
N LYS A 19 -3.89 2.51 -14.50
CA LYS A 19 -3.84 1.35 -15.39
C LYS A 19 -4.46 0.10 -14.76
N TYR A 20 -4.60 0.07 -13.43
CA TYR A 20 -5.21 -1.03 -12.67
C TYR A 20 -6.71 -0.83 -12.42
N TYR A 21 -7.33 0.26 -12.88
CA TYR A 21 -8.77 0.47 -12.72
C TYR A 21 -9.57 -0.65 -13.40
N GLY A 22 -10.63 -1.09 -12.72
CA GLY A 22 -11.44 -2.25 -13.08
C GLY A 22 -10.80 -3.60 -12.77
N SER A 23 -9.57 -3.65 -12.25
CA SER A 23 -8.93 -4.91 -11.84
C SER A 23 -9.23 -5.25 -10.39
N LYS A 24 -9.39 -6.55 -10.13
CA LYS A 24 -9.41 -7.09 -8.77
C LYS A 24 -8.07 -6.80 -8.11
N THR A 25 -8.14 -6.19 -6.94
CA THR A 25 -7.02 -5.80 -6.10
C THR A 25 -7.09 -6.61 -4.82
N GLU A 26 -6.05 -7.40 -4.56
CA GLU A 26 -5.83 -8.09 -3.30
C GLU A 26 -4.96 -7.20 -2.42
N VAL A 27 -5.40 -6.98 -1.18
CA VAL A 27 -4.66 -6.25 -0.17
C VAL A 27 -4.42 -7.19 1.00
N THR A 28 -3.16 -7.36 1.36
CA THR A 28 -2.74 -8.06 2.58
C THR A 28 -2.08 -7.06 3.50
N GLU A 29 -2.62 -6.90 4.71
CA GLU A 29 -2.05 -6.04 5.74
C GLU A 29 -1.53 -6.88 6.90
N GLY A 30 -0.34 -6.56 7.40
CA GLY A 30 0.20 -7.10 8.63
C GLY A 30 0.56 -5.97 9.58
N ILE A 31 0.08 -6.01 10.83
CA ILE A 31 0.44 -5.04 11.86
C ILE A 31 1.27 -5.74 12.94
N CYS A 32 2.42 -5.16 13.27
CA CYS A 32 3.34 -5.67 14.29
C CYS A 32 4.02 -4.53 15.07
N SER A 33 4.79 -4.91 16.10
CA SER A 33 5.51 -3.96 16.95
C SER A 33 6.98 -3.75 16.59
N SER A 34 7.47 -4.38 15.52
CA SER A 34 8.89 -4.35 15.11
C SER A 34 9.02 -4.22 13.59
N ALA A 35 9.64 -3.13 13.13
CA ALA A 35 9.95 -2.94 11.72
C ALA A 35 10.84 -4.08 11.20
N GLY A 36 10.34 -4.82 10.20
CA GLY A 36 11.10 -5.84 9.48
C GLY A 36 10.88 -7.29 9.92
N ASP A 37 10.10 -7.53 10.98
CA ASP A 37 9.71 -8.88 11.41
C ASP A 37 8.19 -9.08 11.27
N PHE A 38 7.70 -8.99 10.03
CA PHE A 38 6.33 -9.34 9.70
C PHE A 38 6.19 -10.87 9.65
N ASN A 39 6.32 -11.51 10.81
CA ASN A 39 6.09 -12.94 10.99
C ASN A 39 4.58 -13.22 11.20
N ALA A 40 4.10 -14.33 10.65
CA ALA A 40 2.77 -14.87 10.89
C ALA A 40 2.47 -15.09 12.39
N ASP A 41 3.47 -15.44 13.20
CA ASP A 41 3.26 -15.75 14.62
C ASP A 41 3.08 -14.51 15.51
N THR A 42 3.60 -13.36 15.08
CA THR A 42 3.70 -12.14 15.91
C THR A 42 2.96 -10.94 15.33
N SER A 43 2.41 -11.07 14.13
CA SER A 43 1.67 -10.01 13.46
C SER A 43 0.19 -10.34 13.35
N THR A 44 -0.66 -9.32 13.46
CA THR A 44 -2.08 -9.46 13.11
C THR A 44 -2.23 -9.23 11.61
N TRP A 45 -2.84 -10.20 10.91
CA TRP A 45 -3.00 -10.16 9.46
C TRP A 45 -4.45 -9.96 9.04
N ASN A 46 -4.66 -9.12 8.02
CA ASN A 46 -5.91 -8.98 7.30
C ASN A 46 -5.67 -9.23 5.82
N LEU A 47 -6.62 -9.89 5.17
CA LEU A 47 -6.65 -10.06 3.73
C LEU A 47 -8.05 -9.74 3.22
N PHE A 48 -8.11 -8.89 2.21
CA PHE A 48 -9.36 -8.56 1.54
C PHE A 48 -9.10 -8.25 0.08
N GLU A 49 -10.17 -8.33 -0.71
CA GLU A 49 -10.14 -8.05 -2.14
C GLU A 49 -11.28 -7.11 -2.52
N PHE A 50 -11.02 -6.26 -3.50
CA PHE A 50 -12.05 -5.42 -4.12
C PHE A 50 -11.66 -5.10 -5.57
N ASP A 51 -12.64 -4.76 -6.40
CA ASP A 51 -12.36 -4.23 -7.72
C ASP A 51 -12.02 -2.74 -7.59
N LEU A 52 -10.83 -2.34 -8.06
CA LEU A 52 -10.36 -0.96 -7.96
C LEU A 52 -11.15 -0.07 -8.92
N ILE A 53 -11.99 0.81 -8.38
CA ILE A 53 -12.80 1.75 -9.17
C ILE A 53 -11.96 2.97 -9.55
N ARG A 54 -11.31 3.59 -8.56
CA ARG A 54 -10.43 4.74 -8.74
C ARG A 54 -9.48 4.90 -7.57
N SER A 55 -8.53 5.81 -7.72
CA SER A 55 -7.63 6.24 -6.65
C SER A 55 -7.54 7.76 -6.58
N ALA A 56 -7.08 8.29 -5.46
CA ALA A 56 -6.81 9.71 -5.30
C ALA A 56 -5.78 9.96 -4.19
N TYR A 57 -5.17 11.15 -4.20
CA TYR A 57 -4.41 11.67 -3.08
C TYR A 57 -5.20 12.77 -2.35
N ARG A 58 -5.44 12.57 -1.06
CA ARG A 58 -6.02 13.60 -0.18
C ARG A 58 -4.89 14.41 0.44
N LYS A 59 -4.70 15.63 -0.07
CA LYS A 59 -3.68 16.57 0.42
C LYS A 59 -3.85 16.91 1.91
N ASN A 60 -5.08 17.01 2.40
CA ASN A 60 -5.31 17.32 3.81
C ASN A 60 -5.29 16.01 4.62
N GLY A 61 -4.21 15.80 5.38
CA GLY A 61 -3.93 14.56 6.08
C GLY A 61 -3.19 13.52 5.24
N ASP A 62 -2.64 13.89 4.08
CA ASP A 62 -1.68 13.09 3.31
C ASP A 62 -2.07 11.60 3.18
N ARG A 63 -3.24 11.34 2.58
CA ARG A 63 -3.75 9.98 2.38
C ARG A 63 -3.75 9.57 0.91
N PHE A 64 -3.17 8.43 0.63
CA PHE A 64 -3.42 7.72 -0.61
C PHE A 64 -4.68 6.88 -0.46
N MET A 65 -5.64 7.09 -1.34
CA MET A 65 -6.96 6.48 -1.27
C MET A 65 -7.19 5.58 -2.47
N MET A 66 -7.69 4.38 -2.24
CA MET A 66 -8.20 3.45 -3.23
C MET A 66 -9.67 3.18 -2.93
N GLU A 67 -10.53 3.35 -3.93
CA GLU A 67 -11.97 3.10 -3.82
C GLU A 67 -12.34 1.79 -4.49
N GLY A 68 -13.09 0.97 -3.78
CA GLY A 68 -13.79 -0.21 -4.30
C GLY A 68 -15.29 -0.13 -4.02
N GLU A 69 -16.03 -1.12 -4.49
CA GLU A 69 -17.46 -1.20 -4.20
C GLU A 69 -17.71 -1.44 -2.70
N GLY A 70 -18.31 -0.45 -2.02
CA GLY A 70 -18.63 -0.54 -0.60
C GLY A 70 -17.44 -0.41 0.35
N MET A 71 -16.25 -0.02 -0.14
CA MET A 71 -15.08 0.19 0.72
C MET A 71 -14.11 1.25 0.21
N TYR A 72 -13.43 1.90 1.15
CA TYR A 72 -12.26 2.73 0.90
C TYR A 72 -11.07 2.12 1.62
N TYR A 73 -9.92 2.12 0.96
CA TYR A 73 -8.66 1.72 1.55
C TYR A 73 -7.68 2.89 1.50
N GLU A 74 -7.10 3.25 2.66
CA GLU A 74 -6.21 4.39 2.79
C GLU A 74 -4.82 4.00 3.32
N ILE A 75 -3.77 4.54 2.70
CA ILE A 75 -2.38 4.48 3.15
C ILE A 75 -1.97 5.89 3.60
N ASP A 76 -1.34 5.99 4.78
CA ASP A 76 -0.80 7.24 5.32
C ASP A 76 0.54 7.55 4.64
N ALA A 77 0.54 8.51 3.72
CA ALA A 77 1.71 8.88 2.93
C ALA A 77 2.88 9.37 3.78
N ASN A 78 2.58 10.06 4.89
CA ASN A 78 3.60 10.60 5.79
C ASN A 78 4.26 9.52 6.64
N SER A 79 3.57 8.40 6.85
CA SER A 79 4.06 7.27 7.64
C SER A 79 4.87 6.26 6.83
N ILE A 80 4.91 6.37 5.49
CA ILE A 80 5.64 5.40 4.67
C ILE A 80 7.14 5.55 4.92
N VAL A 81 7.76 4.47 5.41
CA VAL A 81 9.19 4.37 5.67
C VAL A 81 9.91 3.41 4.71
N SER A 82 9.14 2.60 3.96
CA SER A 82 9.68 1.74 2.89
C SER A 82 8.63 1.48 1.82
N PHE A 83 9.09 1.40 0.57
CA PHE A 83 8.30 1.06 -0.60
C PHE A 83 9.11 0.17 -1.52
N THR A 84 8.53 -0.95 -1.95
CA THR A 84 9.17 -1.86 -2.91
C THR A 84 8.17 -2.42 -3.92
N GLN A 85 8.67 -2.78 -5.09
CA GLN A 85 7.89 -3.46 -6.13
C GLN A 85 8.47 -4.86 -6.38
N PRO A 86 8.12 -5.89 -5.57
CA PRO A 86 8.68 -7.24 -5.71
C PRO A 86 8.24 -7.97 -6.99
N GLY A 87 7.31 -7.40 -7.77
CA GLY A 87 6.91 -7.92 -9.07
C GLY A 87 6.04 -6.94 -9.85
N ARG A 88 5.76 -7.26 -11.12
CA ARG A 88 5.11 -6.33 -12.07
C ARG A 88 3.85 -5.64 -11.53
N ASN A 89 3.00 -6.40 -10.85
CA ASN A 89 1.71 -5.93 -10.30
C ASN A 89 1.64 -6.15 -8.78
N LYS A 90 2.80 -6.20 -8.12
CA LYS A 90 2.92 -6.42 -6.68
C LYS A 90 3.71 -5.27 -6.06
N PHE A 91 3.16 -4.68 -5.02
CA PHE A 91 3.73 -3.54 -4.33
C PHE A 91 3.68 -3.79 -2.83
N GLU A 92 4.72 -3.41 -2.11
CA GLU A 92 4.78 -3.51 -0.66
C GLU A 92 5.16 -2.16 -0.06
N PHE A 93 4.36 -1.71 0.90
CA PHE A 93 4.58 -0.52 1.71
C PHE A 93 4.85 -0.94 3.14
N ILE A 94 5.74 -0.22 3.81
CA ILE A 94 5.87 -0.27 5.27
C ILE A 94 5.57 1.12 5.82
N GLU A 95 4.59 1.20 6.70
CA GLU A 95 4.22 2.41 7.42
C GLU A 95 4.62 2.31 8.89
N GLN A 96 5.22 3.37 9.43
CA GLN A 96 5.42 3.55 10.87
C GLN A 96 4.25 4.40 11.41
N LEU A 97 3.28 3.75 12.02
CA LEU A 97 2.04 4.36 12.54
C LEU A 97 2.20 4.92 13.96
N GLY A 98 3.29 4.58 14.64
CA GLY A 98 3.68 5.07 15.96
C GLY A 98 5.08 4.55 16.33
N ASP A 99 5.55 4.84 17.55
CA ASP A 99 6.93 4.54 17.97
C ASP A 99 7.33 3.09 17.71
N ASN A 100 6.45 2.14 18.03
CA ASN A 100 6.64 0.71 17.84
C ASN A 100 5.39 0.07 17.22
N VAL A 101 4.79 0.73 16.22
CA VAL A 101 3.65 0.17 15.48
C VAL A 101 3.93 0.31 14.00
N PHE A 102 4.06 -0.84 13.34
CA PHE A 102 4.36 -0.91 11.93
C PHE A 102 3.27 -1.66 11.20
N ARG A 103 2.93 -1.19 10.01
CA ARG A 103 2.03 -1.87 9.08
C ARG A 103 2.79 -2.21 7.80
N ILE A 104 2.78 -3.47 7.40
CA ILE A 104 3.08 -3.85 6.01
C ILE A 104 1.78 -3.90 5.24
N THR A 105 1.77 -3.29 4.07
CA THR A 105 0.66 -3.37 3.12
C THR A 105 1.18 -3.95 1.83
N LYS A 106 0.65 -5.10 1.42
CA LYS A 106 0.97 -5.75 0.15
C LYS A 106 -0.22 -5.59 -0.77
N LEU A 107 -0.01 -4.91 -1.89
CA LEU A 107 -1.00 -4.78 -2.96
C LEU A 107 -0.65 -5.74 -4.08
N ARG A 108 -1.64 -6.47 -4.58
CA ARG A 108 -1.55 -7.25 -5.79
C ARG A 108 -2.71 -6.94 -6.71
N PHE A 109 -2.40 -6.43 -7.89
CA PHE A 109 -3.40 -6.19 -8.93
C PHE A 109 -3.50 -7.42 -9.85
N HIS A 110 -4.69 -8.00 -9.97
CA HIS A 110 -4.99 -9.11 -10.89
C HIS A 110 -5.24 -8.60 -12.32
N TYR A 111 -4.44 -7.62 -12.73
CA TYR A 111 -4.49 -7.00 -14.05
C TYR A 111 -3.90 -7.94 -15.10
N LYS A 112 -4.69 -8.25 -16.12
CA LYS A 112 -4.34 -9.19 -17.21
C LYS A 112 -3.85 -8.47 -18.46
N TYR A 113 -2.85 -7.58 -18.35
CA TYR A 113 -2.09 -7.09 -19.50
C TYR A 113 -0.63 -6.79 -19.08
#